data_AF-A0A2R6E8M7-F1
#
_entry.id   AF-A0A2R6E8M7-F1
#
_cell.length_a   1.000
_cell.length_b   1.000
_cell.length_c   1.000
_cell.angle_alpha   90.00
_cell.angle_beta   90.00
_cell.angle_gamma   90.00
#
_symmetry.space_group_name_H-M   'P 1'
#
loop_
_entity.id
_entity.type
_entity.pdbx_description
1 polymer ?
#
loop_
_entity_poly.entity_id
_entity_poly.type
_entity_poly.pdbx_seq_one_letter_code
_entity_poly.pdbx_strand_id
1 'polypeptide(L)'
;AVRDLLESETRLFVLPQDLGVDGAGKLKDLAMDAGRPRGDCWENCIWGESLTVEGRDLYLFQAIHQEADVVPENVDALRAVTDMAGREESMTRTERALGLDGELGRGSPEPERATPAVADGGNGDD
;
A
#
# COMPACT_ATOMS: atom_id res chain seq x y z
N ALA A 1 -5.33 -17.48 -14.36
CA ALA A 1 -4.52 -16.66 -15.29
C ALA A 1 -4.65 -15.17 -14.98
N VAL A 2 -5.77 -14.50 -15.29
CA VAL A 2 -5.92 -13.05 -14.97
C VAL A 2 -5.94 -12.81 -13.47
N ARG A 3 -6.73 -13.59 -12.72
CA ARG A 3 -6.73 -13.56 -11.26
C ARG A 3 -5.32 -13.73 -10.70
N ASP A 4 -4.65 -14.83 -11.04
CA ASP A 4 -3.31 -15.13 -10.54
C ASP A 4 -2.29 -14.02 -10.87
N LEU A 5 -2.43 -13.38 -12.04
CA LEU A 5 -1.60 -12.23 -12.42
C LEU A 5 -1.84 -11.04 -11.48
N LEU A 6 -3.10 -10.69 -11.21
CA LEU A 6 -3.46 -9.59 -10.32
C LEU A 6 -3.08 -9.89 -8.86
N GLU A 7 -3.21 -11.14 -8.42
CA GLU A 7 -2.79 -11.62 -7.10
C GLU A 7 -1.26 -11.60 -6.92
N SER A 8 -0.50 -11.71 -8.02
CA SER A 8 0.98 -11.63 -7.99
C SER A 8 1.54 -10.20 -8.08
N GLU A 9 0.72 -9.23 -8.46
CA GLU A 9 1.17 -7.86 -8.66
C GLU A 9 1.19 -7.09 -7.34
N THR A 10 2.27 -6.37 -7.09
CA THR A 10 2.38 -5.52 -5.90
C THR A 10 1.39 -4.35 -5.96
N ARG A 11 0.98 -3.84 -4.80
CA ARG A 11 0.02 -2.72 -4.64
C ARG A 11 -1.36 -2.99 -5.23
N LEU A 12 -1.63 -4.23 -5.61
CA LEU A 12 -2.98 -4.75 -5.80
C LEU A 12 -3.30 -5.67 -4.64
N PHE A 13 -4.56 -5.63 -4.19
CA PHE A 13 -5.06 -6.61 -3.24
C PHE A 13 -6.36 -7.19 -3.76
N VAL A 14 -6.31 -8.44 -4.20
CA VAL A 14 -7.51 -9.16 -4.65
C VAL A 14 -8.20 -9.72 -3.41
N LEU A 15 -9.32 -9.10 -3.03
CA LEU A 15 -10.09 -9.45 -1.84
C LEU A 15 -10.57 -10.91 -1.90
N PRO A 16 -10.18 -11.73 -0.92
CA PRO A 16 -10.79 -13.04 -0.69
C PRO A 16 -12.29 -12.91 -0.40
N GLN A 17 -13.08 -13.85 -0.92
CA GLN A 17 -14.54 -13.85 -0.76
C GLN A 17 -14.96 -13.99 0.71
N ASP A 18 -14.19 -14.71 1.51
CA ASP A 18 -14.48 -15.04 2.90
C ASP A 18 -14.27 -13.88 3.88
N LEU A 19 -13.64 -12.77 3.45
CA LEU A 19 -13.50 -11.56 4.26
C LEU A 19 -14.81 -10.78 4.44
N GLY A 20 -15.87 -11.06 3.66
CA GLY A 20 -17.17 -10.42 3.82
C GLY A 20 -17.18 -8.90 3.59
N VAL A 21 -16.16 -8.38 2.89
CA VAL A 21 -16.03 -6.97 2.50
C VAL A 21 -16.93 -6.73 1.28
N ASP A 22 -18.08 -6.09 1.49
CA ASP A 22 -19.08 -5.79 0.45
C ASP A 22 -19.12 -4.30 0.05
N GLY A 23 -18.18 -3.50 0.56
CA GLY A 23 -18.07 -2.08 0.22
C GLY A 23 -16.82 -1.41 0.80
N ALA A 24 -16.53 -0.20 0.32
CA ALA A 24 -15.36 0.57 0.72
C ALA A 24 -15.32 0.91 2.22
N GLY A 25 -16.47 1.03 2.88
CA GLY A 25 -16.55 1.23 4.34
C GLY A 25 -15.93 0.06 5.11
N LYS A 26 -16.35 -1.18 4.80
CA LYS A 26 -15.79 -2.38 5.42
C LYS A 26 -14.32 -2.60 5.07
N LEU A 27 -13.89 -2.17 3.87
CA LEU A 27 -12.48 -2.20 3.51
C LEU A 27 -11.65 -1.27 4.42
N LYS A 28 -12.16 -0.06 4.70
CA LYS A 28 -11.52 0.86 5.63
C LYS A 28 -11.50 0.32 7.05
N ASP A 29 -12.59 -0.30 7.49
CA ASP A 29 -12.65 -0.96 8.80
C ASP A 29 -11.62 -2.09 8.90
N LEU A 30 -11.51 -2.93 7.85
CA LEU A 30 -10.47 -3.96 7.75
C LEU A 30 -9.06 -3.37 7.85
N ALA A 31 -8.79 -2.26 7.18
CA ALA A 31 -7.50 -1.58 7.25
C ALA A 31 -7.23 -0.97 8.65
N MET A 32 -8.26 -0.51 9.36
CA MET A 32 -8.13 -0.06 10.75
C MET A 32 -7.85 -1.22 11.70
N ASP A 33 -8.58 -2.32 11.57
CA ASP A 33 -8.38 -3.55 12.37
C ASP A 33 -7.01 -4.18 12.11
N ALA A 34 -6.50 -4.04 10.89
CA ALA A 34 -5.15 -4.35 10.46
C ALA A 34 -4.04 -3.50 11.12
N GLY A 35 -4.40 -2.49 11.91
CA GLY A 35 -3.46 -1.58 12.57
C GLY A 35 -2.85 -0.53 11.65
N ARG A 36 -3.39 -0.33 10.43
CA ARG A 36 -2.84 0.65 9.51
C ARG A 36 -3.15 2.08 9.96
N PRO A 37 -2.19 3.01 9.82
CA PRO A 37 -2.40 4.39 10.21
C PRO A 37 -3.62 4.96 9.46
N ARG A 38 -4.56 5.57 10.18
CA ARG A 38 -5.77 6.22 9.62
C ARG A 38 -6.71 5.30 8.80
N GLY A 39 -6.51 3.98 8.85
CA GLY A 39 -7.21 3.03 7.97
C GLY A 39 -6.71 3.10 6.52
N ASP A 40 -5.44 3.45 6.32
CA ASP A 40 -4.85 3.62 4.99
C ASP A 40 -4.79 2.29 4.21
N CYS A 41 -5.51 2.22 3.09
CA CYS A 41 -5.27 1.21 2.06
C CYS A 41 -4.29 1.79 1.04
N TRP A 42 -3.05 1.31 1.01
CA TRP A 42 -2.08 1.75 -0.01
C TRP A 42 -2.23 0.95 -1.30
N GLU A 43 -2.85 -0.23 -1.25
CA GLU A 43 -3.17 -1.07 -2.39
C GLU A 43 -4.49 -0.67 -3.05
N ASN A 44 -4.55 -0.80 -4.37
CA ASN A 44 -5.80 -0.82 -5.09
C ASN A 44 -6.50 -2.16 -4.86
N CYS A 45 -7.63 -2.13 -4.18
CA CYS A 45 -8.34 -3.32 -3.77
C CYS A 45 -9.33 -3.75 -4.84
N ILE A 46 -9.28 -5.02 -5.24
CA ILE A 46 -10.13 -5.59 -6.29
C ILE A 46 -11.07 -6.60 -5.65
N TRP A 47 -12.36 -6.50 -5.90
CA TRP A 47 -13.29 -7.56 -5.47
C TRP A 47 -13.05 -8.81 -6.30
N GLY A 48 -12.42 -9.84 -5.72
CA GLY A 48 -12.07 -11.06 -6.45
C GLY A 48 -13.27 -11.69 -7.16
N GLU A 49 -14.43 -11.76 -6.49
CA GLU A 49 -15.67 -12.32 -7.06
C GLU A 49 -16.21 -11.55 -8.28
N SER A 50 -15.77 -10.30 -8.49
CA SER A 50 -16.17 -9.51 -9.65
C SER A 50 -15.34 -9.80 -10.90
N LEU A 51 -14.20 -10.48 -10.77
CA LEU A 51 -13.28 -10.77 -11.88
C LEU A 51 -13.93 -11.72 -12.89
N THR A 52 -14.34 -11.18 -14.04
CA THR A 52 -14.97 -11.92 -15.12
C THR A 52 -14.26 -11.64 -16.44
N VAL A 53 -13.96 -12.69 -17.21
CA VAL A 53 -13.37 -12.57 -18.55
C VAL A 53 -14.33 -13.19 -19.57
N GLU A 54 -14.78 -12.37 -20.52
CA GLU A 54 -15.64 -12.80 -21.62
C GLU A 54 -14.97 -12.51 -22.97
N GLY A 55 -14.44 -13.55 -23.61
CA GLY A 55 -13.71 -13.41 -24.86
C GLY A 55 -12.42 -12.59 -24.70
N ARG A 56 -12.49 -11.29 -25.02
CA ARG A 56 -11.38 -10.33 -24.88
C ARG A 56 -11.63 -9.24 -23.83
N ASP A 57 -12.78 -9.28 -23.18
CA ASP A 57 -13.22 -8.24 -22.26
C ASP A 57 -13.02 -8.71 -20.82
N LEU A 58 -12.46 -7.82 -19.99
CA LEU A 58 -12.24 -8.03 -18.55
C LEU A 58 -13.15 -7.07 -17.78
N TYR A 59 -13.94 -7.63 -16.86
CA TYR A 59 -14.80 -6.90 -15.94
C TYR A 59 -14.32 -7.13 -14.51
N LEU A 60 -14.29 -6.06 -13.72
CA LEU A 60 -13.95 -6.09 -12.29
C LEU A 60 -14.43 -4.82 -11.59
N PHE A 61 -14.60 -4.90 -10.28
CA PHE A 61 -14.82 -3.77 -9.39
C PHE A 61 -13.59 -3.52 -8.53
N GLN A 62 -13.28 -2.24 -8.33
CA GLN A 62 -12.13 -1.80 -7.53
C GLN A 62 -12.56 -0.77 -6.49
N ALA A 63 -11.85 -0.77 -5.36
CA ALA A 63 -11.90 0.26 -4.36
C ALA A 63 -10.52 0.92 -4.27
N ILE A 64 -10.52 2.23 -4.51
CA ILE A 64 -9.33 3.07 -4.43
C ILE A 64 -9.48 3.94 -3.18
N HIS A 65 -8.53 3.83 -2.26
CA HIS A 65 -8.48 4.72 -1.11
C HIS A 65 -7.71 5.99 -1.49
N GLN A 66 -8.45 6.97 -1.99
CA GLN A 66 -7.93 8.22 -2.56
C GLN A 66 -7.01 9.03 -1.63
N GLU A 67 -7.05 8.77 -0.32
CA GLU A 67 -6.23 9.48 0.67
C GLU A 67 -4.83 8.86 0.83
N ALA A 68 -4.59 7.63 0.33
CA ALA A 68 -3.37 6.88 0.66
C ALA A 68 -2.72 6.12 -0.50
N ASP A 69 -3.44 5.74 -1.56
CA ASP A 69 -2.90 4.92 -2.65
C ASP A 69 -1.66 5.55 -3.32
N VAL A 70 -1.61 6.87 -3.43
CA VAL A 70 -0.48 7.62 -4.00
C VAL A 70 0.72 7.78 -3.06
N VAL A 71 0.62 7.42 -1.78
CA VAL A 71 1.72 7.57 -0.80
C VAL A 71 2.97 6.79 -1.22
N PRO A 72 2.92 5.47 -1.50
CA PRO A 72 4.10 4.74 -1.97
C PRO A 72 4.67 5.31 -3.28
N GLU A 73 3.82 5.79 -4.18
CA GLU A 73 4.23 6.36 -5.47
C GLU A 73 5.09 7.62 -5.31
N ASN A 74 4.75 8.48 -4.34
CA ASN A 74 5.52 9.68 -4.06
C ASN A 74 6.93 9.34 -3.53
N VAL A 75 7.03 8.32 -2.68
CA VAL A 75 8.32 7.87 -2.13
C VAL A 75 9.22 7.33 -3.24
N ASP A 76 8.67 6.54 -4.16
CA ASP A 76 9.43 6.01 -5.29
C ASP A 76 9.80 7.08 -6.32
N ALA A 77 8.89 8.02 -6.59
CA ALA A 77 9.16 9.15 -7.46
C ALA A 77 10.33 9.98 -6.94
N LEU A 78 10.41 10.24 -5.63
CA LEU A 78 11.55 10.92 -5.02
C LEU A 78 12.86 10.18 -5.28
N ARG A 79 12.92 8.86 -5.06
CA ARG A 79 14.15 8.08 -5.31
C ARG A 79 14.52 8.05 -6.79
N ALA A 80 13.54 8.05 -7.69
CA ALA A 80 13.77 8.06 -9.13
C ALA A 80 14.36 9.41 -9.60
N VAL A 81 13.79 10.55 -9.15
CA VAL A 81 14.27 11.88 -9.59
C VAL A 81 15.61 12.27 -8.98
N THR A 82 15.97 11.70 -7.84
CA THR A 82 17.28 11.91 -7.18
C THR A 82 18.32 10.84 -7.52
N ASP A 83 17.99 9.89 -8.39
CA ASP A 83 18.86 8.76 -8.78
C ASP A 83 19.38 7.95 -7.57
N MET A 84 18.56 7.83 -6.52
CA MET A 84 18.93 7.16 -5.27
C MET A 84 18.71 5.64 -5.29
N ALA A 85 17.88 5.13 -6.19
CA ALA A 85 17.60 3.70 -6.34
C ALA A 85 16.99 3.40 -7.72
N GLY A 86 17.24 2.19 -8.23
CA GLY A 86 16.49 1.64 -9.35
C GLY A 86 15.03 1.31 -8.95
N ARG A 87 14.17 1.07 -9.95
CA ARG A 87 12.73 0.79 -9.75
C ARG A 87 12.47 -0.30 -8.70
N GLU A 88 13.03 -1.50 -8.91
CA GLU A 88 12.77 -2.67 -8.06
C GLU A 88 13.24 -2.43 -6.62
N GLU A 89 14.46 -1.90 -6.45
CA GLU A 89 15.02 -1.56 -5.15
C GLU A 89 14.17 -0.52 -4.41
N SER A 90 13.70 0.52 -5.11
CA SER A 90 12.84 1.56 -4.51
C SER A 90 11.52 0.96 -4.04
N MET A 91 10.81 0.25 -4.92
CA MET A 91 9.50 -0.33 -4.62
C MET A 91 9.59 -1.29 -3.42
N THR A 92 10.56 -2.21 -3.42
CA THR A 92 10.77 -3.15 -2.31
C THR A 92 11.11 -2.44 -0.99
N ARG A 93 11.85 -1.32 -1.03
CA ARG A 93 12.13 -0.52 0.17
C ARG A 93 10.86 0.16 0.69
N THR A 94 10.08 0.76 -0.19
CA THR A 94 8.82 1.42 0.16
C THR A 94 7.81 0.42 0.72
N GLU A 95 7.63 -0.71 0.06
CA GLU A 95 6.73 -1.78 0.48
C GLU A 95 7.09 -2.33 1.86
N ARG A 96 8.37 -2.64 2.08
CA ARG A 96 8.84 -3.09 3.39
C ARG A 96 8.60 -2.05 4.49
N ALA A 97 8.83 -0.76 4.19
CA ALA A 97 8.67 0.31 5.16
C ALA A 97 7.20 0.54 5.53
N LEU A 98 6.28 0.35 4.57
CA LEU A 98 4.85 0.45 4.80
C LEU A 98 4.25 -0.85 5.37
N GLY A 99 4.91 -2.00 5.20
CA GLY A 99 4.32 -3.29 5.57
C GLY A 99 3.36 -3.82 4.51
N LEU A 100 3.69 -3.58 3.23
CA LEU A 100 3.02 -4.16 2.07
C LEU A 100 3.63 -5.53 1.78
N ASP A 101 3.10 -6.57 2.41
CA ASP A 101 3.52 -7.97 2.25
C ASP A 101 2.54 -8.82 1.43
N GLY A 102 1.54 -8.17 0.80
CA GLY A 102 0.48 -8.84 0.04
C GLY A 102 -0.71 -9.25 0.90
N GLU A 103 -0.70 -8.99 2.20
CA GLU A 103 -1.83 -9.21 3.10
C GLU A 103 -2.28 -7.88 3.75
N LEU A 104 -3.55 -7.49 3.54
CA LEU A 104 -4.17 -6.44 4.36
C LEU A 104 -4.34 -6.98 5.78
N GLY A 105 -3.44 -6.61 6.70
CA GLY A 105 -3.57 -6.90 8.14
C GLY A 105 -2.47 -7.66 8.84
N ARG A 106 -1.31 -7.89 8.21
CA ARG A 106 -0.13 -8.47 8.90
C ARG A 106 1.10 -7.57 8.98
N GLY A 107 1.12 -6.45 8.28
CA GLY A 107 2.21 -5.49 8.33
C GLY A 107 2.08 -4.47 9.45
N SER A 108 2.59 -4.78 10.65
CA SER A 108 3.16 -3.75 11.51
C SER A 108 4.67 -3.98 11.58
N PRO A 109 5.50 -3.30 10.76
CA PRO A 109 6.84 -3.04 11.20
C PRO A 109 6.73 -2.11 12.42
N GLU A 110 7.30 -2.50 13.56
CA GLU A 110 7.51 -1.57 14.66
C GLU A 110 8.14 -0.29 14.09
N PRO A 111 7.59 0.91 14.37
CA PRO A 111 8.22 2.13 13.91
C PRO A 111 9.56 2.24 14.63
N GLU A 112 10.65 1.92 13.92
CA GLU A 112 11.98 2.31 14.36
C GLU A 112 11.93 3.82 14.50
N ARG A 113 12.01 4.31 15.74
CA ARG A 113 11.92 5.74 16.04
C ARG A 113 13.05 6.43 15.30
N ALA A 114 12.73 7.04 14.16
CA ALA A 114 13.64 7.97 13.51
C ALA A 114 13.97 9.05 14.53
N THR A 115 15.25 9.10 14.94
CA THR A 115 15.75 10.20 15.76
C THR A 115 15.56 11.46 14.93
N PRO A 116 14.87 12.50 15.43
CA PRO A 116 14.67 13.72 14.66
C PRO A 116 16.04 14.27 14.28
N ALA A 117 16.24 14.56 13.00
CA ALA A 117 17.51 15.06 12.44
C ALA A 117 17.87 16.49 12.88
N VAL A 118 17.21 17.01 13.91
CA VAL A 118 17.44 18.35 14.45
C VAL A 118 17.60 18.23 15.96
N ALA A 119 18.80 17.82 16.36
CA ALA A 119 19.35 18.12 17.68
C ALA A 119 20.35 19.27 17.51
N ASP A 120 20.37 20.14 18.52
CA ASP A 120 21.25 21.30 18.71
C ASP A 120 20.90 22.54 17.90
N GLY A 121 19.84 23.21 18.36
CA GLY A 121 19.81 24.67 18.33
C GLY A 121 21.06 25.17 19.05
N GLY A 122 21.95 25.83 18.29
CA GLY A 122 23.26 26.24 18.76
C GLY A 122 23.19 26.95 20.10
N ASN A 123 24.07 26.55 21.02
CA ASN A 123 24.41 27.37 22.17
C ASN A 123 24.98 28.68 21.63
N GLY A 124 24.18 29.74 21.67
CA GLY A 124 24.66 31.10 21.51
C GLY A 124 25.43 31.49 22.76
N ASP A 125 26.75 31.33 22.71
CA ASP A 125 27.66 32.18 23.45
C ASP A 125 28.02 33.35 22.52
N ASP A 126 27.34 34.48 22.71
CA ASP A 126 27.78 35.85 22.37
C ASP A 126 26.98 36.87 23.22
#